data_AF-A0A1F6PUD0-F1
#
_entry.id   AF-A0A1F6PUD0-F1
#
_cell.length_a   1.000
_cell.length_b   1.000
_cell.length_c   1.000
_cell.angle_alpha   90.00
_cell.angle_beta   90.00
_cell.angle_gamma   90.00
#
_symmetry.space_group_name_H-M   'P 1'
#
loop_
_entity.id
_entity.type
_entity.pdbx_description
1 polymer ?
#
loop_
_entity_poly.entity_id
_entity_poly.type
_entity_poly.pdbx_seq_one_letter_code
_entity_poly.pdbx_strand_id
1 'polypeptide(L)'
;MIVQAFAEYLKQFDDDIPTSILLFGWLKSKLSQKPECNITKVIQEEITLVSDEECNITFAGKSKTGIKLLESLYNFADSYEQQKFTRWVHSLKASDFGSFTK
;
A
#
# COMPACT_ATOMS: atom_id res chain seq x y z
N MET A 1 -11.69 10.42 -1.86
CA MET A 1 -10.41 10.59 -2.62
C MET A 1 -9.70 9.24 -2.70
N ILE A 2 -8.93 8.91 -3.75
CA ILE A 2 -8.36 7.54 -3.93
C ILE A 2 -7.43 7.15 -2.77
N VAL A 3 -6.54 8.05 -2.34
CA VAL A 3 -5.65 7.81 -1.17
C VAL A 3 -6.45 7.55 0.11
N GLN A 4 -7.54 8.28 0.32
CA GLN A 4 -8.42 8.06 1.47
C GLN A 4 -9.07 6.67 1.43
N ALA A 5 -9.53 6.23 0.27
CA ALA A 5 -10.11 4.90 0.11
C ALA A 5 -9.08 3.78 0.39
N PHE A 6 -7.82 4.01 0.01
CA PHE A 6 -6.73 3.12 0.39
C PHE A 6 -6.45 3.16 1.90
N ALA A 7 -6.45 4.33 2.53
CA ALA A 7 -6.32 4.46 3.98
C ALA A 7 -7.43 3.74 4.75
N GLU A 8 -8.67 3.80 4.27
CA GLU A 8 -9.82 3.08 4.83
C GLU A 8 -9.68 1.55 4.65
N TYR A 9 -9.06 1.10 3.56
CA TYR A 9 -8.73 -0.30 3.36
C TYR A 9 -7.66 -0.78 4.36
N LEU A 10 -6.61 0.01 4.60
CA LEU A 10 -5.52 -0.37 5.53
C LEU A 10 -6.01 -0.59 6.97
N LYS A 11 -7.04 0.13 7.41
CA LYS A 11 -7.61 -0.01 8.77
C LYS A 11 -8.25 -1.38 9.06
N GLN A 12 -8.41 -2.23 8.04
CA GLN A 12 -9.01 -3.56 8.17
C GLN A 12 -7.98 -4.65 8.49
N PHE A 13 -6.70 -4.30 8.54
CA PHE A 13 -5.60 -5.23 8.71
C PHE A 13 -4.78 -4.88 9.95
N ASP A 14 -4.13 -5.90 10.50
CA ASP A 14 -3.18 -5.76 11.61
C ASP A 14 -1.89 -5.04 11.15
N ASP A 15 -1.22 -4.39 12.10
CA ASP A 15 -0.04 -3.56 11.84
C ASP A 15 1.20 -4.38 11.43
N ASP A 16 1.17 -5.71 11.59
CA ASP A 16 2.24 -6.65 11.23
C ASP A 16 2.34 -6.93 9.73
N ILE A 17 1.28 -6.69 8.97
CA ILE A 17 1.29 -6.88 7.52
C ILE A 17 1.97 -5.67 6.84
N PRO A 18 2.99 -5.88 5.99
CA PRO A 18 3.62 -4.80 5.24
C PRO A 18 2.62 -4.04 4.36
N THR A 19 2.61 -2.71 4.47
CA THR A 19 1.69 -1.83 3.74
C THR A 19 1.88 -1.96 2.22
N SER A 20 3.10 -2.26 1.76
CA SER A 20 3.40 -2.52 0.34
C SER A 20 2.67 -3.75 -0.21
N ILE A 21 2.53 -4.82 0.58
CA ILE A 21 1.76 -6.03 0.23
C ILE A 21 0.28 -5.68 0.17
N LEU A 22 -0.22 -4.90 1.14
CA LEU A 22 -1.61 -4.44 1.16
C LEU A 22 -1.93 -3.53 -0.03
N LEU A 23 -1.03 -2.61 -0.41
CA LEU A 23 -1.17 -1.77 -1.60
C LEU A 23 -1.26 -2.63 -2.86
N PHE A 24 -0.35 -3.60 -3.01
CA PHE A 24 -0.36 -4.50 -4.15
C PHE A 24 -1.66 -5.31 -4.25
N GLY A 25 -2.10 -5.92 -3.15
CA GLY A 25 -3.34 -6.68 -3.10
C GLY A 25 -4.56 -5.82 -3.42
N TRP A 26 -4.61 -4.60 -2.86
CA TRP A 26 -5.71 -3.67 -3.10
C TRP A 26 -5.79 -3.22 -4.56
N LEU A 27 -4.68 -2.76 -5.14
CA LEU A 27 -4.65 -2.33 -6.54
C LEU A 27 -4.98 -3.49 -7.49
N LYS A 28 -4.40 -4.68 -7.26
CA LYS A 28 -4.71 -5.87 -8.04
C LYS A 28 -6.21 -6.20 -8.00
N SER A 29 -6.81 -6.17 -6.81
CA SER A 29 -8.26 -6.35 -6.64
C SER A 29 -9.08 -5.32 -7.43
N LYS A 30 -8.70 -4.03 -7.39
CA LYS A 30 -9.39 -2.98 -8.15
C LYS A 30 -9.24 -3.14 -9.66
N LEU A 31 -8.11 -3.66 -10.15
CA LEU A 31 -7.91 -3.92 -11.58
C LEU A 31 -8.65 -5.16 -12.07
N SER A 32 -8.89 -6.16 -11.22
CA SER A 32 -9.55 -7.42 -11.61
C SER A 32 -11.08 -7.41 -11.50
N GLN A 33 -11.67 -6.42 -10.83
CA GLN A 33 -13.12 -6.34 -10.61
C GLN A 33 -13.81 -5.48 -11.67
N LYS A 34 -15.12 -5.67 -11.85
CA LYS A 34 -15.92 -4.72 -12.65
C LYS A 34 -15.90 -3.35 -11.95
N PRO A 35 -15.79 -2.23 -12.68
CA PRO A 35 -15.78 -0.90 -12.05
C PRO A 35 -17.14 -0.55 -11.44
N GLU A 36 -17.27 -0.77 -10.14
CA GLU A 36 -18.49 -0.49 -9.37
C GLU A 36 -18.61 0.98 -8.95
N CYS A 37 -17.49 1.68 -8.80
CA CYS A 37 -17.47 3.08 -8.34
C CYS A 37 -16.40 3.92 -9.07
N ASN A 38 -16.43 5.23 -8.87
CA ASN A 38 -15.51 6.16 -9.53
C ASN A 38 -14.05 5.92 -9.17
N ILE A 39 -13.75 5.43 -7.96
CA ILE A 39 -12.38 5.06 -7.57
C ILE A 39 -11.87 3.93 -8.46
N THR A 40 -12.63 2.84 -8.58
CA THR A 40 -12.26 1.70 -9.42
C THR A 40 -12.14 2.11 -10.89
N LYS A 41 -13.06 2.94 -11.40
CA LYS A 41 -12.98 3.48 -12.76
C LYS A 41 -11.68 4.24 -13.01
N VAL A 42 -11.32 5.17 -12.13
CA VAL A 42 -10.09 5.95 -12.29
C VAL A 42 -8.85 5.06 -12.18
N ILE A 43 -8.81 4.13 -11.22
CA ILE A 43 -7.68 3.20 -11.10
C ILE A 43 -7.51 2.37 -12.38
N GLN A 44 -8.60 1.85 -12.94
CA GLN A 44 -8.56 1.07 -14.18
C GLN A 44 -8.19 1.91 -15.41
N GLU A 45 -8.58 3.18 -15.46
CA GLU A 45 -8.26 4.09 -16.57
C GLU A 45 -6.80 4.58 -16.50
N GLU A 46 -6.25 4.74 -15.30
CA GLU A 46 -4.95 5.39 -15.09
C GLU A 46 -3.81 4.44 -14.76
N ILE A 47 -4.10 3.22 -14.31
CA ILE A 47 -3.09 2.25 -13.82
C ILE A 47 -3.24 0.93 -14.56
N THR A 48 -2.12 0.27 -14.84
CA THR A 48 -2.06 -1.09 -15.39
C THR A 48 -1.04 -1.95 -14.64
N LEU A 49 -1.19 -3.27 -14.77
CA LEU A 49 -0.15 -4.23 -14.40
C LEU A 49 0.82 -4.40 -15.57
N VAL A 50 2.11 -4.48 -15.26
CA VAL A 50 3.17 -4.80 -16.21
C VAL A 50 4.06 -5.89 -15.61
N SER A 51 4.65 -6.72 -16.47
CA SER A 51 5.67 -7.69 -16.08
C SER A 51 7.00 -7.33 -16.73
N ASP A 52 8.09 -7.45 -16.00
CA ASP A 52 9.43 -7.35 -16.56
C ASP A 52 9.89 -8.68 -17.21
N GLU A 53 11.13 -8.70 -17.71
CA GLU A 53 11.75 -9.87 -18.34
C GLU A 53 11.94 -11.04 -17.36
N GLU A 54 12.00 -10.75 -16.06
CA GLU A 54 12.13 -11.74 -14.98
C GLU A 54 10.77 -12.20 -14.44
N CYS A 55 9.67 -11.85 -15.11
CA CYS A 55 8.28 -12.13 -14.70
C CYS A 55 7.88 -11.47 -13.37
N ASN A 56 8.60 -10.45 -12.90
CA ASN A 56 8.17 -9.63 -11.77
C ASN A 56 7.02 -8.72 -12.18
N ILE A 57 5.94 -8.73 -11.41
CA ILE A 57 4.74 -7.97 -11.70
C ILE A 57 4.76 -6.65 -10.91
N THR A 58 4.63 -5.53 -11.61
CA THR A 58 4.56 -4.18 -11.02
C THR A 58 3.40 -3.38 -11.60
N PHE A 59 3.14 -2.19 -11.06
CA PHE A 59 2.14 -1.27 -11.59
C PHE A 59 2.80 -0.15 -12.39
N ALA A 60 2.17 0.22 -13.50
CA ALA A 60 2.58 1.36 -14.32
C ALA A 60 1.41 2.33 -14.53
N GLY A 61 1.72 3.63 -14.58
CA GLY A 61 0.75 4.67 -14.91
C GLY A 61 0.57 4.76 -16.42
N LYS A 62 -0.69 4.75 -16.88
CA LYS A 62 -1.03 4.88 -18.32
C LYS A 62 -0.91 6.32 -18.83
N SER A 63 -0.97 7.30 -17.92
CA SER A 63 -0.85 8.73 -18.23
C SER A 63 0.05 9.44 -17.21
N LYS A 64 0.39 10.71 -17.47
CA LYS A 64 1.10 11.57 -16.49
C LYS A 64 0.34 11.67 -15.16
N THR A 65 -0.99 11.67 -15.21
CA THR A 65 -1.82 11.70 -14.01
C THR A 65 -1.78 10.36 -13.28
N GLY A 66 -1.83 9.25 -14.01
CA GLY A 66 -1.69 7.90 -13.46
C GLY A 66 -0.34 7.65 -12.81
N ILE A 67 0.75 8.17 -13.38
CA ILE A 67 2.09 8.12 -12.76
C ILE A 67 2.06 8.86 -11.41
N LYS A 68 1.56 10.11 -11.38
CA LYS A 68 1.43 10.87 -10.13
C LYS A 68 0.52 10.21 -9.10
N LEU A 69 -0.54 9.53 -9.56
CA LEU A 69 -1.42 8.78 -8.69
C LEU A 69 -0.69 7.60 -8.04
N LEU A 70 0.06 6.83 -8.82
CA LEU A 70 0.89 5.74 -8.29
C LEU A 70 1.94 6.25 -7.31
N GLU A 71 2.68 7.30 -7.66
CA GLU A 71 3.64 7.95 -6.76
C GLU A 71 2.98 8.36 -5.44
N SER A 72 1.80 8.96 -5.50
CA SER A 72 1.04 9.37 -4.31
C SER A 72 0.64 8.17 -3.44
N LEU A 73 0.24 7.05 -4.06
CA LEU A 73 -0.12 5.82 -3.36
C LEU A 73 1.09 5.16 -2.70
N TYR A 74 2.23 5.07 -3.39
CA TYR A 74 3.48 4.55 -2.83
C TYR A 74 3.99 5.42 -1.68
N ASN A 75 4.07 6.74 -1.88
CA ASN A 75 4.50 7.67 -0.83
C ASN A 75 3.59 7.59 0.41
N PHE A 76 2.28 7.44 0.21
CA PHE A 76 1.34 7.24 1.31
C PHE A 76 1.56 5.90 2.01
N ALA A 77 1.76 4.81 1.26
CA ALA A 77 2.03 3.49 1.83
C ALA A 77 3.31 3.50 2.70
N ASP A 78 4.38 4.12 2.22
CA ASP A 78 5.63 4.26 2.96
C ASP A 78 5.44 5.10 4.23
N SER A 79 4.72 6.22 4.12
CA SER A 79 4.41 7.07 5.28
C SER A 79 3.58 6.33 6.33
N TYR A 80 2.62 5.50 5.89
CA TYR A 80 1.81 4.68 6.79
C TYR A 80 2.65 3.60 7.48
N GLU A 81 3.56 2.95 6.75
CA GLU A 81 4.50 1.96 7.30
C GLU A 81 5.39 2.59 8.38
N GLN A 82 5.95 3.77 8.10
CA GLN A 82 6.73 4.52 9.08
C GLN A 82 5.90 4.84 10.33
N GLN A 83 4.64 5.23 10.16
CA GLN A 83 3.75 5.49 11.29
C GLN A 83 3.50 4.23 12.14
N LYS A 84 3.28 3.06 11.52
CA LYS A 84 3.17 1.78 12.22
C LYS A 84 4.43 1.49 13.04
N PHE A 85 5.59 1.62 12.40
CA PHE A 85 6.87 1.42 13.06
C PHE A 85 7.07 2.36 14.25
N THR A 86 6.75 3.65 14.08
CA THR A 86 6.82 4.63 15.17
C THR A 86 5.89 4.25 16.33
N ARG A 87 4.64 3.83 16.07
CA ARG A 87 3.74 3.35 17.13
C ARG A 87 4.32 2.15 17.87
N TRP A 88 4.89 1.20 17.13
CA TRP A 88 5.54 0.03 17.70
C TRP A 88 6.72 0.44 18.60
N VAL A 89 7.64 1.26 18.11
CA VAL A 89 8.79 1.74 18.89
C VAL A 89 8.35 2.42 20.19
N HIS A 90 7.33 3.28 20.13
CA HIS A 90 6.82 3.97 21.32
C HIS A 90 6.03 3.07 22.29
N SER A 91 5.61 1.89 21.85
CA SER A 91 4.96 0.91 22.73
C SER A 91 5.96 0.09 23.54
N LEU A 92 7.24 0.06 23.14
CA LEU A 92 8.30 -0.70 23.80
C LEU A 92 8.71 -0.07 25.14
N LYS A 93 8.95 -0.92 26.13
CA LYS A 93 9.49 -0.56 27.45
C LYS A 93 10.89 -1.15 27.61
N ALA A 94 11.69 -0.54 28.49
CA ALA A 94 13.04 -1.05 28.81
C ALA A 94 13.05 -2.52 29.29
N SER A 95 11.98 -2.96 29.96
CA SER A 95 11.76 -4.34 30.38
C SER A 95 11.71 -5.34 29.23
N ASP A 96 11.27 -4.90 28.05
CA ASP A 96 11.08 -5.76 26.88
C ASP A 96 12.43 -6.19 26.27
N PHE A 97 13.53 -5.57 26.69
CA PHE A 97 14.90 -5.89 26.25
C PHE A 97 15.69 -6.73 27.28
N GLY A 98 15.10 -7.08 28.43
CA GLY A 98 15.81 -7.65 29.58
C GLY A 98 16.29 -9.11 29.45
N SER A 99 16.03 -9.80 28.35
CA SER A 99 16.32 -11.24 28.19
C SER A 99 17.62 -11.57 27.43
N PHE A 100 18.48 -10.59 27.14
CA PHE A 100 19.68 -10.81 26.32
C PHE A 100 20.96 -11.16 27.08
N THR A 101 20.95 -11.29 28.40
CA THR A 101 22.10 -11.84 29.16
C THR A 101 21.90 -13.33 29.42
N LYS A 102 22.49 -14.17 28.55
CA LYS A 102 22.89 -15.54 28.86
C LYS A 102 24.41 -15.64 28.76
#